data_AF-A0A9E1WHM3-F1
#
_entry.id   AF-A0A9E1WHM3-F1
#
_cell.length_a   1.000
_cell.length_b   1.000
_cell.length_c   1.000
_cell.angle_alpha   90.00
_cell.angle_beta   90.00
_cell.angle_gamma   90.00
#
_symmetry.space_group_name_H-M   'P 1'
#
loop_
_entity.id
_entity.type
_entity.pdbx_description
1 polymer ?
#
loop_
_entity_poly.entity_id
_entity_poly.type
_entity_poly.pdbx_seq_one_letter_code
_entity_poly.pdbx_strand_id
1 'polypeptide(L)'
;MQFSEAWLRELVNPAIDTQALVEQMTMAGLEVDSVNPAAAEFSGVVVAQVVSVTAHPDADKLRICQVEVGADEPLQIVCGASNVREGLKIPAALIGAVLPGDFKIKKSKLRG
;
A
#
# COMPACT_ATOMS: atom_id res chain seq x y z
N MET A 1 5.68 21.05 -12.93
CA MET A 1 4.32 20.44 -12.82
C MET A 1 4.50 18.94 -12.64
N GLN A 2 3.65 18.24 -11.89
CA GLN A 2 3.72 16.78 -11.74
C GLN A 2 2.44 16.13 -12.27
N PHE A 3 2.55 14.96 -12.89
CA PHE A 3 1.42 14.19 -13.39
C PHE A 3 1.77 12.69 -13.41
N SER A 4 0.74 11.85 -13.51
CA SER A 4 0.91 10.40 -13.68
C SER A 4 1.13 10.07 -15.14
N GLU A 5 2.19 9.32 -15.44
CA GLU A 5 2.41 8.76 -16.78
C GLU A 5 1.23 7.88 -17.22
N ALA A 6 0.65 7.10 -16.30
CA ALA A 6 -0.50 6.24 -16.59
C ALA A 6 -1.71 7.07 -17.07
N TRP A 7 -1.98 8.20 -16.40
CA TRP A 7 -3.05 9.10 -16.80
C TRP A 7 -2.78 9.76 -18.17
N LEU A 8 -1.54 10.17 -18.44
CA LEU A 8 -1.17 10.73 -19.75
C LEU A 8 -1.37 9.68 -20.87
N ARG A 9 -1.03 8.42 -20.60
CA ARG A 9 -1.21 7.30 -21.54
C ARG A 9 -2.68 6.95 -21.80
N GLU A 10 -3.61 7.28 -20.92
CA GLU A 10 -5.05 7.17 -21.23
C GLU A 10 -5.48 8.13 -22.34
N LEU A 11 -4.79 9.27 -22.49
CA LEU A 11 -5.07 10.26 -23.53
C LEU A 11 -4.31 9.95 -24.82
N VAL A 12 -3.01 9.65 -24.70
CA VAL A 12 -2.13 9.32 -25.83
C VAL A 12 -1.09 8.29 -25.37
N ASN A 13 -1.15 7.07 -25.92
CA ASN A 13 -0.25 5.96 -25.55
C ASN A 13 0.69 5.55 -26.68
N PRO A 14 1.79 6.27 -26.92
CA PRO A 14 2.81 5.84 -27.87
C PRO A 14 3.46 4.53 -27.39
N ALA A 15 3.81 3.65 -28.33
CA ALA A 15 4.48 2.38 -28.07
C ALA A 15 5.98 2.57 -27.75
N ILE A 16 6.26 3.36 -26.72
CA ILE A 16 7.58 3.71 -26.20
C ILE A 16 7.59 3.54 -24.69
N ASP A 17 8.76 3.30 -24.12
CA ASP A 17 8.95 3.24 -22.68
C ASP A 17 8.94 4.64 -22.04
N THR A 18 8.99 4.69 -20.71
CA THR A 18 9.01 5.94 -19.92
C THR A 18 10.22 6.81 -20.29
N GLN A 19 11.38 6.21 -20.52
CA GLN A 19 12.62 6.95 -20.78
C GLN A 19 12.55 7.70 -22.13
N ALA A 20 12.09 7.01 -23.18
CA ALA A 20 11.88 7.62 -24.49
C ALA A 20 10.80 8.70 -24.46
N LEU A 21 9.73 8.51 -23.66
CA LEU A 21 8.69 9.54 -23.47
C LEU A 21 9.28 10.81 -22.83
N VAL A 22 10.11 10.65 -21.79
CA VAL A 22 10.79 11.75 -21.10
C VAL A 22 11.71 12.54 -22.03
N GLU A 23 12.50 11.83 -22.84
CA GLU A 23 13.37 12.43 -23.86
C GLU A 23 12.54 13.21 -24.88
N GLN A 24 11.45 12.62 -25.39
CA GLN A 24 10.58 13.27 -26.37
C GLN A 24 9.93 14.55 -25.83
N MET A 25 9.44 14.52 -24.58
CA MET A 25 8.89 15.70 -23.91
C MET A 25 9.95 16.79 -23.75
N THR A 26 11.15 16.43 -23.30
CA THR A 26 12.26 17.37 -23.11
C THR A 26 12.68 18.01 -24.43
N MET A 27 12.80 17.23 -25.50
CA MET A 27 13.10 17.72 -26.85
C MET A 27 11.99 18.58 -27.46
N ALA A 28 10.74 18.40 -27.01
CA ALA A 28 9.61 19.26 -27.36
C ALA A 28 9.57 20.58 -26.57
N GLY A 29 10.55 20.83 -25.70
CA GLY A 29 10.64 22.03 -24.85
C GLY A 29 9.92 21.89 -23.51
N LEU A 30 9.46 20.69 -23.14
CA LEU A 30 8.85 20.37 -21.86
C LEU A 30 9.86 19.59 -21.01
N GLU A 31 10.82 20.31 -20.43
CA GLU A 31 11.86 19.72 -19.58
C GLU A 31 11.27 18.90 -18.43
N VAL A 32 11.82 17.69 -18.25
CA VAL A 32 11.41 16.76 -17.19
C VAL A 32 12.46 16.75 -16.09
N ASP A 33 12.16 17.37 -14.96
CA ASP A 33 13.08 17.48 -13.83
C ASP A 33 13.38 16.13 -13.13
N SER A 34 12.36 15.27 -13.01
CA SER A 34 12.51 13.97 -12.33
C SER A 34 11.37 13.01 -12.69
N VAL A 35 11.68 11.72 -12.55
CA VAL A 35 10.72 10.62 -12.70
C VAL A 35 10.79 9.77 -11.44
N ASN A 36 9.65 9.56 -10.79
CA ASN A 36 9.55 8.79 -9.56
C ASN A 36 8.43 7.75 -9.68
N PRO A 37 8.63 6.50 -9.25
CA PRO A 37 7.57 5.52 -9.12
C PRO A 37 6.44 6.03 -8.23
N ALA A 38 5.19 5.67 -8.55
CA ALA A 38 4.02 6.05 -7.75
C ALA A 38 4.03 5.43 -6.33
N ALA A 39 4.74 4.32 -6.15
CA ALA A 39 4.97 3.67 -4.87
C ALA A 39 6.37 3.05 -4.83
N ALA A 40 6.93 2.93 -3.63
CA ALA A 40 8.15 2.14 -3.41
C ALA A 40 7.88 0.65 -3.62
N GLU A 41 8.93 -0.14 -3.83
CA GLU A 41 8.82 -1.59 -3.95
C GLU A 41 8.39 -2.23 -2.63
N PHE A 42 7.41 -3.13 -2.72
CA PHE A 42 6.96 -3.99 -1.62
C PHE A 42 6.32 -5.27 -2.17
N SER A 43 6.14 -6.27 -1.32
CA SER A 43 5.50 -7.53 -1.68
C SER A 43 4.62 -8.08 -0.56
N GLY A 44 3.65 -8.92 -0.90
CA GLY A 44 2.80 -9.60 0.08
C GLY A 44 1.75 -8.71 0.76
N VAL A 45 1.38 -7.58 0.13
CA VAL A 45 0.30 -6.71 0.58
C VAL A 45 -0.95 -6.97 -0.26
N VAL A 46 -2.07 -7.21 0.41
CA VAL A 46 -3.37 -7.50 -0.23
C VAL A 46 -4.44 -6.53 0.23
N VAL A 47 -5.51 -6.39 -0.56
CA VAL A 47 -6.72 -5.70 -0.10
C VAL A 47 -7.49 -6.62 0.84
N ALA A 48 -7.88 -6.11 1.99
CA ALA A 48 -8.54 -6.85 3.05
C ALA A 48 -9.72 -6.05 3.63
N GLN A 49 -10.59 -6.72 4.38
CA GLN A 49 -11.71 -6.09 5.07
C GLN A 49 -11.67 -6.37 6.57
N VAL A 50 -11.84 -5.33 7.39
CA VAL A 50 -11.97 -5.47 8.84
C VAL A 50 -13.38 -5.99 9.17
N VAL A 51 -13.48 -7.18 9.75
CA VAL A 51 -14.77 -7.82 10.09
C VAL A 51 -15.18 -7.60 11.55
N SER A 52 -14.23 -7.31 12.45
CA SER A 52 -14.55 -6.87 13.81
C SER A 52 -13.39 -6.10 14.43
N VAL A 53 -13.70 -5.23 15.39
CA VAL A 53 -12.74 -4.41 16.13
C VAL A 53 -13.08 -4.41 17.61
N THR A 54 -12.15 -4.83 18.46
CA THR A 54 -12.30 -4.75 19.92
C THR A 54 -11.15 -3.95 20.54
N ALA A 55 -11.38 -3.36 21.72
CA ALA A 55 -10.31 -2.68 22.45
C ALA A 55 -9.28 -3.71 22.95
N HIS A 56 -7.99 -3.37 22.86
CA HIS A 56 -6.96 -4.21 23.45
C HIS A 56 -7.05 -4.16 24.98
N PRO A 57 -7.08 -5.29 25.70
CA PRO A 57 -7.25 -5.31 27.15
C PRO A 57 -6.11 -4.60 27.89
N ASP A 58 -4.88 -4.75 27.39
CA ASP A 58 -3.66 -4.19 28.01
C ASP A 58 -3.14 -2.90 27.35
N ALA A 59 -3.93 -2.24 26.48
CA ALA A 59 -3.47 -1.02 25.80
C ALA A 59 -4.60 -0.12 25.27
N ASP A 60 -4.72 1.09 25.83
CA ASP A 60 -5.78 2.06 25.51
C ASP A 60 -5.81 2.52 24.05
N LYS A 61 -4.65 2.56 23.39
CA LYS A 61 -4.48 3.06 22.01
C LYS A 61 -4.48 1.95 20.96
N LEU A 62 -4.66 0.69 21.36
CA LEU A 62 -4.60 -0.45 20.46
C LEU A 62 -5.96 -1.11 20.34
N ARG A 63 -6.20 -1.66 19.15
CA ARG A 63 -7.38 -2.43 18.80
C ARG A 63 -6.97 -3.80 18.32
N ILE A 64 -7.72 -4.82 18.71
CA ILE A 64 -7.61 -6.17 18.13
C ILE A 64 -8.63 -6.24 17.00
N CYS A 65 -8.15 -6.43 15.78
CA CYS A 65 -8.98 -6.47 14.58
C CYS A 65 -9.00 -7.90 14.04
N GLN A 66 -10.17 -8.40 13.68
CA GLN A 66 -10.28 -9.57 12.81
C GLN A 66 -10.37 -9.06 11.37
N VAL A 67 -9.53 -9.58 10.49
CA VAL A 67 -9.33 -9.06 9.14
C VAL A 67 -9.42 -10.19 8.13
N GLU A 68 -10.39 -10.10 7.23
CA GLU A 68 -10.58 -11.04 6.14
C GLU A 68 -9.66 -10.67 4.97
N VAL A 69 -8.81 -11.62 4.57
CA VAL A 69 -7.76 -11.44 3.55
C VAL A 69 -7.91 -12.42 2.38
N GLY A 70 -9.06 -13.11 2.28
CA GLY A 70 -9.29 -14.18 1.31
C GLY A 70 -8.65 -15.53 1.68
N ALA A 71 -8.32 -15.72 2.96
CA ALA A 71 -7.92 -17.00 3.54
C ALA A 71 -9.13 -17.73 4.16
N ASP A 72 -8.96 -19.00 4.55
CA ASP A 72 -10.04 -19.80 5.16
C ASP A 72 -10.58 -19.21 6.47
N GLU A 73 -9.70 -18.56 7.25
CA GLU A 73 -10.06 -17.91 8.52
C GLU A 73 -9.57 -16.44 8.54
N PRO A 74 -10.34 -15.53 9.16
CA PRO A 74 -9.88 -14.16 9.41
C PRO A 74 -8.57 -14.12 10.20
N LEU A 75 -7.70 -13.17 9.85
CA LEU A 75 -6.47 -12.93 10.59
C LEU A 75 -6.70 -11.96 11.74
N GLN A 76 -6.14 -12.29 12.90
CA GLN A 76 -6.06 -11.35 14.02
C GLN A 76 -4.87 -10.39 13.82
N ILE A 77 -5.15 -9.10 13.74
CA ILE A 77 -4.16 -8.03 13.59
C ILE A 77 -4.37 -6.97 14.67
N VAL A 78 -3.31 -6.66 15.42
CA VAL A 78 -3.33 -5.54 16.38
C VAL A 78 -3.01 -4.25 15.63
N CYS A 79 -3.90 -3.26 15.69
CA CYS A 79 -3.76 -1.98 15.00
C CYS A 79 -3.94 -0.81 15.97
N GLY A 80 -3.11 0.22 15.84
CA GLY A 80 -3.20 1.46 16.63
C GLY A 80 -3.80 2.65 15.86
N ALA A 81 -4.24 2.46 14.61
CA ALA A 81 -4.77 3.55 13.80
C ALA A 81 -6.14 4.01 14.33
N SER A 82 -6.33 5.31 14.51
CA SER A 82 -7.55 5.88 15.10
C SER A 82 -8.78 5.75 14.20
N ASN A 83 -8.59 5.50 12.90
CA ASN A 83 -9.65 5.38 11.90
C ASN A 83 -10.09 3.92 11.64
N VAL A 84 -9.49 2.93 12.32
CA VAL A 84 -9.86 1.51 12.17
C VAL A 84 -11.27 1.27 12.72
N ARG A 85 -12.10 0.61 11.92
CA ARG A 85 -13.51 0.31 12.25
C ARG A 85 -13.98 -0.89 11.43
N GLU A 86 -15.01 -1.55 11.92
CA GLU A 86 -15.67 -2.65 11.21
C GLU A 86 -16.17 -2.21 9.82
N GLY A 87 -16.06 -3.09 8.84
CA GLY A 87 -16.41 -2.85 7.44
C GLY A 87 -15.36 -2.06 6.63
N LEU A 88 -14.27 -1.60 7.25
CA LEU A 88 -13.23 -0.84 6.55
C LEU A 88 -12.39 -1.75 5.64
N LYS A 89 -12.26 -1.37 4.35
CA LYS A 89 -11.29 -1.98 3.45
C LYS A 89 -9.91 -1.34 3.64
N ILE A 90 -8.88 -2.16 3.79
CA ILE A 90 -7.51 -1.74 4.11
C ILE A 90 -6.48 -2.53 3.30
N PRO A 91 -5.26 -1.99 3.09
CA PRO A 91 -4.11 -2.80 2.74
C PRO A 91 -3.65 -3.62 3.96
N ALA A 92 -3.51 -4.93 3.81
CA ALA A 92 -2.98 -5.84 4.83
C ALA A 92 -1.66 -6.44 4.35
N ALA A 93 -0.57 -6.19 5.09
CA ALA A 93 0.71 -6.83 4.86
C ALA A 93 0.74 -8.18 5.58
N LEU A 94 0.80 -9.27 4.82
CA LEU A 94 0.73 -10.64 5.35
C LEU A 94 2.07 -11.06 5.97
N ILE A 95 2.08 -12.13 6.77
CA ILE A 95 3.33 -12.71 7.26
C ILE A 95 4.20 -13.12 6.06
N GLY A 96 5.46 -12.68 6.05
CA GLY A 96 6.38 -12.85 4.92
C GLY A 96 6.37 -11.69 3.92
N ALA A 97 5.45 -10.74 4.02
CA ALA A 97 5.48 -9.49 3.26
C ALA A 97 6.78 -8.71 3.54
N VAL A 98 7.26 -8.01 2.52
CA VAL A 98 8.43 -7.13 2.60
C VAL A 98 7.98 -5.72 2.26
N LEU A 99 8.04 -4.82 3.23
CA LEU A 99 7.72 -3.40 3.08
C LEU A 99 8.97 -2.59 2.73
N PRO A 100 8.82 -1.34 2.25
CA PRO A 100 9.96 -0.49 1.87
C PRO A 100 10.97 -0.36 3.02
N GLY A 101 12.26 -0.41 2.69
CA GLY A 101 13.35 -0.45 3.67
C GLY A 101 13.68 -1.85 4.20
N ASP A 102 13.38 -2.91 3.44
CA ASP A 102 13.60 -4.33 3.80
C ASP A 102 12.92 -4.75 5.13
N PHE A 103 11.74 -4.16 5.39
CA PHE A 103 10.99 -4.43 6.61
C PHE A 103 10.12 -5.68 6.43
N LYS A 104 10.61 -6.82 6.92
CA LYS A 104 9.94 -8.12 6.82
C LYS A 104 8.87 -8.29 7.91
N ILE A 105 7.63 -8.54 7.49
CA ILE A 105 6.51 -8.82 8.39
C ILE A 105 6.66 -10.23 8.96
N LYS A 106 6.66 -10.32 10.28
CA LYS A 106 6.78 -11.57 11.06
C LYS A 106 5.68 -11.62 12.10
N LYS A 107 5.31 -12.84 12.51
CA LYS A 107 4.41 -13.04 13.65
C LYS A 107 5.07 -12.49 14.90
N SER A 108 4.36 -11.64 15.64
CA SER A 108 4.81 -11.08 16.91
C SER A 108 3.64 -11.01 17.89
N LYS A 109 3.97 -10.91 19.18
CA LYS A 109 3.02 -10.61 20.24
C LYS A 109 3.17 -9.15 20.60
N LEU A 110 2.06 -8.41 20.62
CA LEU A 110 2.08 -6.98 20.87
C LEU A 110 1.15 -6.69 22.04
N ARG A 111 1.75 -6.49 23.22
CA ARG A 111 1.07 -6.27 24.51
C ARG A 111 0.21 -7.47 25.00
N GLY A 112 0.47 -8.69 24.52
CA GLY A 112 -0.18 -9.93 24.96
C GLY A 112 0.02 -11.06 23.97
#